data_AF-A0A2K6GKY2-F1
#
_entry.id   AF-A0A2K6GKY2-F1
#
_cell.length_a   1.000
_cell.length_b   1.000
_cell.length_c   1.000
_cell.angle_alpha   90.00
_cell.angle_beta   90.00
_cell.angle_gamma   90.00
#
_symmetry.space_group_name_H-M   'P 1'
#
loop_
_entity.id
_entity.type
_entity.pdbx_description
1 polymer ?
#
loop_
_entity_poly.entity_id
_entity_poly.type
_entity_poly.pdbx_seq_one_letter_code
_entity_poly.pdbx_strand_id
1 'polypeptide(L)' 'MAEHAARRCCLGWDFSTQQVKVVAVDAKLNVFYEDSVHFDRDLPEFGATLEAHTEDNRAAINLVPE' A
#
# COMPACT_ATOMS: atom_id res chain seq x y z
N MET A 1 30.36 15.34 -16.31
CA MET A 1 29.34 14.28 -16.45
C MET A 1 29.48 13.36 -15.26
N ALA A 2 28.57 13.46 -14.28
CA ALA A 2 28.61 12.57 -13.12
C ALA A 2 28.17 11.18 -13.61
N GLU A 3 29.14 10.28 -13.69
CA GLU A 3 28.91 8.86 -13.87
C GLU A 3 28.05 8.40 -12.70
N HIS A 4 26.73 8.29 -12.92
CA HIS A 4 25.88 7.56 -12.01
C HIS A 4 26.33 6.11 -12.14
N ALA A 5 27.27 5.70 -11.28
CA ALA A 5 27.59 4.29 -11.10
C ALA A 5 26.27 3.61 -10.74
N ALA A 6 25.63 3.00 -11.74
CA ALA A 6 24.34 2.37 -11.59
C ALA A 6 24.51 1.29 -10.52
N ARG A 7 24.04 1.58 -9.30
CA ARG A 7 24.07 0.62 -8.20
C ARG A 7 23.20 -0.55 -8.62
N ARG A 8 23.86 -1.65 -8.99
CA ARG A 8 23.17 -2.91 -9.29
C ARG A 8 22.51 -3.36 -8.00
N CYS A 9 21.20 -3.54 -8.06
CA CYS A 9 20.39 -4.00 -6.95
C CYS A 9 19.36 -5.01 -7.46
N CYS A 10 18.91 -5.85 -6.56
CA CYS A 10 17.78 -6.74 -6.77
C CYS A 10 16.55 -6.12 -6.11
N LEU A 11 15.40 -6.21 -6.78
CA LEU A 11 14.12 -5.79 -6.22
C LEU A 11 13.41 -7.02 -5.65
N GLY A 12 13.17 -7.03 -4.35
CA GLY A 12 12.30 -7.99 -3.69
C GLY A 12 10.88 -7.41 -3.60
N TRP A 13 9.91 -8.11 -4.17
CA TRP A 13 8.50 -7.74 -4.09
C TRP A 13 7.76 -8.70 -3.18
N ASP A 14 6.94 -8.14 -2.30
CA ASP A 14 6.03 -8.87 -1.43
C ASP A 14 4.60 -8.45 -1.76
N PHE A 15 3.83 -9.38 -2.32
CA PHE A 15 2.41 -9.20 -2.64
C PHE A 15 1.58 -9.80 -1.50
N SER A 16 1.41 -9.01 -0.45
CA SER A 16 0.60 -9.38 0.70
C SER A 16 -0.89 -9.10 0.44
N THR A 17 -1.74 -9.44 1.40
CA THR A 17 -3.20 -9.23 1.31
C THR A 17 -3.60 -7.79 1.57
N GLN A 18 -2.80 -7.03 2.32
CA GLN A 18 -3.13 -5.65 2.76
C GLN A 18 -2.27 -4.58 2.10
N GLN A 19 -1.13 -4.97 1.54
CA GLN A 19 -0.17 -4.06 0.96
C GLN A 19 0.70 -4.76 -0.07
N VAL A 20 1.24 -3.99 -1.00
CA VAL A 20 2.41 -4.40 -1.79
C VAL A 20 3.62 -3.70 -1.23
N LYS A 21 4.66 -4.47 -0.92
CA LYS A 21 5.94 -3.94 -0.46
C LYS A 21 7.04 -4.24 -1.46
N VAL A 22 7.93 -3.28 -1.62
CA VAL A 22 9.14 -3.42 -2.44
C VAL A 22 10.37 -3.08 -1.60
N VAL A 23 11.42 -3.88 -1.76
CA VAL A 23 12.74 -3.63 -1.18
C VAL A 23 13.81 -3.68 -2.25
N ALA A 24 14.75 -2.75 -2.22
CA ALA A 24 15.94 -2.81 -3.05
C ALA A 24 17.14 -3.28 -2.21
N VAL A 25 17.77 -4.35 -2.66
CA VAL A 25 18.89 -5.00 -1.98
C VAL A 25 20.15 -4.85 -2.83
N ASP A 26 21.24 -4.38 -2.23
CA ASP A 26 22.53 -4.25 -2.90
C ASP A 26 23.28 -5.59 -3.00
N ALA A 27 24.41 -5.59 -3.72
CA ALA A 27 25.26 -6.78 -3.89
C ALA A 27 25.90 -7.30 -2.59
N LYS A 28 25.89 -6.50 -1.52
CA LYS A 28 26.36 -6.87 -0.17
C LYS A 28 25.19 -7.33 0.71
N LEU A 29 24.03 -7.59 0.12
CA LEU A 29 22.80 -8.02 0.79
C LEU A 29 22.25 -6.99 1.79
N ASN A 30 22.57 -5.69 1.62
CA ASN A 30 21.96 -4.64 2.43
C ASN A 30 20.72 -4.09 1.75
N VAL A 31 19.65 -3.92 2.53
CA VAL A 31 18.46 -3.17 2.10
C VAL A 31 18.78 -1.69 2.22
N PHE A 32 18.72 -0.96 1.11
CA PHE A 32 18.96 0.48 1.09
C PHE A 32 17.73 1.30 0.68
N TYR A 33 16.67 0.62 0.23
CA TYR A 33 15.40 1.24 -0.12
C TYR A 33 14.28 0.27 0.23
N GLU A 34 13.24 0.78 0.87
CA GLU A 34 11.99 0.08 1.12
C GLU A 34 10.86 1.07 0.85
N ASP A 35 9.81 0.60 0.19
CA ASP A 35 8.58 1.36 -0.01
C ASP A 35 7.38 0.41 -0.01
N SER A 36 6.20 0.92 0.33
CA SER A 36 5.00 0.12 0.47
C SER A 36 3.75 0.90 0.13
N VAL A 37 2.87 0.27 -0.64
CA VAL A 37 1.54 0.78 -0.97
C VAL A 37 0.53 -0.01 -0.16
N HIS A 38 -0.22 0.68 0.70
CA HIS A 38 -1.27 0.08 1.52
C HIS A 38 -2.61 0.20 0.79
N PHE A 39 -3.26 -0.92 0.52
CA PHE A 39 -4.48 -0.90 -0.30
C PHE A 39 -5.59 -0.08 0.35
N ASP A 40 -5.75 -0.18 1.67
CA ASP A 40 -6.81 0.52 2.41
C ASP A 40 -6.64 2.05 2.41
N ARG A 41 -5.38 2.53 2.43
CA ARG A 41 -5.05 3.95 2.55
C ARG A 41 -4.74 4.62 1.22
N ASP A 42 -3.96 3.95 0.38
CA ASP A 42 -3.43 4.48 -0.87
C ASP A 42 -4.34 4.16 -2.06
N LEU A 43 -5.17 3.11 -1.94
CA LEU A 43 -6.22 2.76 -2.89
C LEU A 43 -7.59 2.59 -2.20
N PRO A 44 -8.08 3.61 -1.47
CA PRO A 44 -9.35 3.53 -0.73
C PRO A 44 -10.56 3.32 -1.65
N GLU A 45 -10.39 3.54 -2.97
CA GLU A 45 -11.38 3.27 -4.01
C GLU A 45 -11.50 1.77 -4.38
N PHE A 46 -10.45 0.98 -4.11
CA PHE A 46 -10.43 -0.48 -4.31
C PHE A 46 -10.56 -1.26 -3.00
N GLY A 47 -10.12 -0.67 -1.88
CA GLY A 47 -10.49 -1.15 -0.55
C GLY A 47 -12.00 -1.03 -0.44
N ALA A 48 -12.69 -2.17 -0.26
CA ALA A 48 -14.14 -2.33 -0.27
C ALA A 48 -14.84 -0.98 -0.11
N THR A 49 -15.15 -0.36 -1.25
CA THR A 49 -16.23 0.61 -1.27
C THR A 49 -17.40 -0.25 -0.84
N LEU A 50 -17.68 -0.27 0.47
CA LEU A 50 -19.02 -0.43 0.94
C LEU A 50 -19.70 0.70 0.22
N GLU A 51 -20.26 0.36 -0.94
CA GLU A 51 -21.13 1.22 -1.70
C GLU A 51 -22.26 1.51 -0.72
N ALA A 52 -22.04 2.54 0.10
CA ALA A 52 -23.09 3.38 0.57
C ALA A 52 -23.66 3.99 -0.70
N HIS A 53 -24.43 3.19 -1.42
CA HIS A 53 -25.66 3.64 -2.04
C HIS A 53 -26.42 4.33 -0.92
N THR A 54 -26.04 5.59 -0.67
CA THR A 54 -26.88 6.57 -0.04
C THR A 54 -27.91 6.89 -1.10
N GLU A 55 -28.80 5.93 -1.32
CA GLU A 55 -30.15 6.29 -1.68
C GLU A 55 -30.60 7.20 -0.55
N ASP A 56 -30.91 8.44 -0.92
CA ASP A 56 -31.28 9.55 -0.05
C ASP A 56 -32.48 9.16 0.81
N ASN A 57 -32.23 8.44 1.90
CA ASN A 57 -33.21 8.19 2.92
C ASN A 57 -32.51 8.13 4.27
N ARG A 58 -32.63 9.26 4.98
CA ARG A 58 -32.38 9.41 6.41
C ARG A 58 -32.75 8.15 7.19
N ALA A 59 -31.76 7.41 7.68
CA ALA A 59 -31.93 6.54 8.83
C ALA A 59 -30.62 6.45 9.62
N ALA A 60 -30.70 6.87 10.87
CA ALA A 60 -29.59 6.95 11.82
C ALA A 60 -29.00 5.57 12.12
N ILE A 61 -27.68 5.47 12.12
CA ILE A 61 -26.96 4.39 12.80
C ILE A 61 -26.47 4.91 14.16
N ASN A 62 -27.31 4.74 15.18
CA ASN A 62 -26.87 4.74 16.57
C ASN A 62 -26.15 3.41 16.81
N LEU A 63 -24.83 3.46 17.03
CA LEU A 63 -24.08 2.35 17.60
C LEU A 63 -24.09 2.50 19.12
N VAL A 64 -24.94 1.74 19.80
CA VAL A 64 -24.82 1.46 21.23
C VAL A 64 -23.87 0.26 21.36
N PRO A 65 -22.79 0.33 22.16
CA PRO A 65 -22.03 -0.86 22.52
C PRO A 65 -22.72 -1.59 23.69
N GLU A 66 -22.95 -2.89 23.55
CA GLU A 66 -23.05 -3.84 24.68
C GLU A 66 -21.66 -4.39 25.02
#